data_AF-A0A952Q230-F1
#
_entry.id   AF-A0A952Q230-F1
#
_cell.length_a   1.000
_cell.length_b   1.000
_cell.length_c   1.000
_cell.angle_alpha   90.00
_cell.angle_beta   90.00
_cell.angle_gamma   90.00
#
_symmetry.space_group_name_H-M   'P 1'
#
loop_
_entity.id
_entity.type
_entity.pdbx_description
1 polymer ?
#
loop_
_entity_poly.entity_id
_entity_poly.type
_entity_poly.pdbx_seq_one_letter_code
_entity_poly.pdbx_strand_id
1 'polypeptide(L)'
;MTYFGFLGLFVVVPMLILWLIALIDHRRGVRLPAPMQTWDAWVPILTHCVIAVVYTTPWDNYLVATKVWWYDPKLVTGLVLGYVPIEEYCFFVLQVLLTGAWLAMLARHTPITQPVEPSPRKRWMWTLALLIVWLGFLVILIGNWRPGTYLALLMLWALPPVMMQTAFGADILWRHRKIILLSIIPMTLYLAASDKLAISSGTWTINPEQTVGILILGRLPIEEFAFFLMTNTLITLGCTLMLDVESKARAIRYVTMARQFLAARGRDRVA
;
A
#
# COMPACT_ATOMS: atom_id res chain seq x y z
N MET A 1 -24.89 2.69 5.47
CA MET A 1 -24.37 2.03 6.70
C MET A 1 -23.42 3.03 7.36
N THR A 2 -23.27 3.05 8.68
CA THR A 2 -22.29 3.97 9.29
C THR A 2 -20.87 3.54 8.90
N TYR A 3 -19.93 4.48 8.83
CA TYR A 3 -18.56 4.17 8.43
C TYR A 3 -17.89 3.22 9.45
N PHE A 4 -18.04 3.45 10.76
CA PHE A 4 -17.58 2.45 11.73
C PHE A 4 -18.28 1.09 11.62
N GLY A 5 -19.55 1.05 11.21
CA GLY A 5 -20.25 -0.21 10.91
C GLY A 5 -19.60 -0.95 9.74
N PHE A 6 -19.23 -0.22 8.68
CA PHE A 6 -18.46 -0.76 7.55
C PHE A 6 -17.11 -1.32 8.01
N LEU A 7 -16.33 -0.54 8.75
CA LEU A 7 -15.02 -0.96 9.26
C LEU A 7 -15.13 -2.18 10.16
N GLY A 8 -16.11 -2.20 11.06
CA GLY A 8 -16.36 -3.33 11.95
C GLY A 8 -16.62 -4.62 11.19
N LEU A 9 -17.55 -4.59 10.23
CA LEU A 9 -17.99 -5.78 9.52
C LEU A 9 -16.99 -6.26 8.46
N PHE A 10 -16.47 -5.35 7.63
CA PHE A 10 -15.70 -5.69 6.44
C PHE A 10 -14.18 -5.59 6.63
N VAL A 11 -13.70 -5.02 7.73
CA VAL A 11 -12.25 -4.88 7.95
C VAL A 11 -11.83 -5.53 9.27
N VAL A 12 -12.48 -5.18 10.38
CA VAL A 12 -12.11 -5.66 11.71
C VAL A 12 -12.37 -7.15 11.87
N VAL A 13 -13.57 -7.65 11.54
CA VAL A 13 -13.88 -9.10 11.63
C VAL A 13 -12.90 -9.97 10.85
N PRO A 14 -12.69 -9.78 9.53
CA PRO A 14 -11.72 -10.60 8.78
C PRO A 14 -10.29 -10.41 9.29
N MET A 15 -9.90 -9.20 9.69
CA MET A 15 -8.59 -8.93 10.29
C MET A 15 -8.38 -9.77 11.55
N LEU A 16 -9.33 -9.77 12.48
CA LEU A 16 -9.24 -10.54 13.73
C LEU A 16 -9.15 -12.05 13.46
N ILE A 17 -9.88 -12.56 12.46
CA ILE A 17 -9.79 -13.97 12.04
C ILE A 17 -8.36 -14.28 11.54
N LEU A 18 -7.79 -13.44 10.69
CA LEU A 18 -6.44 -13.65 10.17
C LEU A 18 -5.37 -13.56 11.26
N TRP A 19 -5.51 -12.64 12.22
CA TRP A 19 -4.59 -12.57 13.36
C TRP A 19 -4.75 -13.75 14.32
N LEU A 20 -5.96 -14.28 14.49
CA LEU A 20 -6.18 -15.52 15.24
C LEU A 20 -5.50 -16.70 14.55
N ILE A 21 -5.64 -16.84 13.23
CA ILE A 21 -4.92 -17.85 12.43
C ILE A 21 -3.40 -17.66 12.60
N ALA A 22 -2.91 -16.42 12.53
CA ALA A 22 -1.50 -16.13 12.71
C ALA A 22 -0.99 -16.51 14.11
N LEU A 23 -1.81 -16.35 15.16
CA LEU A 23 -1.49 -16.80 16.51
C LEU A 23 -1.46 -18.32 16.61
N ILE A 24 -2.42 -19.01 16.00
CA ILE A 24 -2.48 -20.48 15.95
C ILE A 24 -1.25 -21.04 15.24
N ASP A 25 -0.89 -20.49 14.08
CA ASP A 25 0.30 -20.86 13.32
C ASP A 25 1.57 -20.70 14.15
N HIS A 26 1.70 -19.56 14.86
CA HIS A 26 2.84 -19.31 15.73
C HIS A 26 2.95 -20.37 16.84
N ARG A 27 1.83 -20.71 17.49
CA ARG A 27 1.77 -21.78 18.52
C ARG A 27 2.09 -23.17 17.96
N ARG A 28 1.75 -23.43 16.70
CA ARG A 28 2.06 -24.68 15.98
C ARG A 28 3.49 -24.72 15.41
N GLY A 29 4.28 -23.66 15.60
CA GLY A 29 5.63 -23.57 15.06
C GLY A 29 5.69 -23.31 13.55
N VAL A 30 4.58 -22.93 12.91
CA VAL A 30 4.55 -22.52 11.51
C VAL A 30 5.12 -21.11 11.41
N ARG A 31 6.39 -21.03 10.97
CA ARG A 31 7.15 -19.78 10.87
C ARG A 31 7.17 -19.27 9.43
N LEU A 32 7.53 -18.00 9.28
CA LEU A 32 7.86 -17.46 7.95
C LEU A 32 8.99 -18.31 7.34
N PRO A 33 9.06 -18.44 6.00
CA PRO A 33 10.14 -19.17 5.35
C PRO A 33 11.48 -18.44 5.58
N ALA A 34 12.58 -19.18 5.69
CA ALA A 34 13.92 -18.62 6.00
C ALA A 34 14.30 -17.34 5.22
N PRO A 35 13.96 -17.20 3.91
CA PRO A 35 14.23 -15.98 3.16
C PRO A 35 13.50 -14.72 3.65
N MET A 36 12.40 -14.87 4.39
CA MET A 36 11.56 -13.79 4.89
C MET A 36 11.65 -13.63 6.43
N GLN A 37 12.66 -14.22 7.07
CA GLN A 37 12.83 -14.20 8.53
C GLN A 37 13.76 -13.05 9.01
N THR A 38 13.73 -11.90 8.33
CA THR A 38 14.52 -10.74 8.79
C THR A 38 14.01 -10.15 10.09
N TRP A 39 12.69 -10.03 10.17
CA TRP A 39 11.92 -9.52 11.31
C TRP A 39 10.70 -10.40 11.50
N ASP A 40 10.11 -10.37 12.68
CA ASP A 40 8.77 -10.91 12.86
C ASP A 40 7.76 -10.14 12.01
N ALA A 41 6.74 -10.84 11.50
CA ALA A 41 5.73 -10.26 10.60
C ALA A 41 5.07 -8.98 11.15
N TRP A 42 4.88 -8.88 12.46
CA TRP A 42 4.23 -7.73 13.08
C TRP A 42 5.07 -6.44 12.96
N VAL A 43 6.41 -6.52 12.89
CA VAL A 43 7.28 -5.34 12.83
C VAL A 43 7.09 -4.57 11.52
N PRO A 44 7.21 -5.18 10.31
CA PRO A 44 6.90 -4.48 9.06
C PRO A 44 5.46 -3.98 9.00
N ILE A 45 4.48 -4.75 9.51
CA ILE A 45 3.07 -4.36 9.47
C ILE A 45 2.83 -3.08 10.29
N LEU A 46 3.30 -3.04 11.54
CA LEU A 46 3.16 -1.84 12.38
C LEU A 46 3.94 -0.65 11.83
N THR A 47 5.11 -0.90 11.25
CA THR A 47 5.88 0.15 10.56
C THR A 47 5.07 0.75 9.42
N HIS A 48 4.40 -0.08 8.62
CA HIS A 48 3.56 0.39 7.52
C HIS A 48 2.28 1.07 8.00
N CYS A 49 1.76 0.77 9.19
CA CYS A 49 0.64 1.52 9.78
C CYS A 49 1.04 2.97 10.01
N VAL A 50 2.24 3.20 10.58
CA VAL A 50 2.77 4.55 10.80
C VAL A 50 3.02 5.26 9.46
N ILE A 51 3.63 4.58 8.50
CA ILE A 51 3.88 5.13 7.16
C ILE A 51 2.56 5.51 6.48
N ALA A 52 1.54 4.65 6.54
CA ALA A 52 0.24 4.90 5.94
C ALA A 52 -0.42 6.14 6.54
N VAL A 53 -0.43 6.27 7.87
CA VAL A 53 -0.98 7.47 8.52
C VAL A 53 -0.20 8.71 8.08
N VAL A 54 1.12 8.73 8.19
CA VAL A 54 1.92 9.93 7.88
C VAL A 54 1.83 10.31 6.40
N TYR A 55 1.91 9.33 5.50
CA TYR A 55 1.99 9.56 4.05
C TYR A 55 0.64 9.82 3.39
N THR A 56 -0.43 9.16 3.87
CA THR A 56 -1.78 9.29 3.28
C THR A 56 -2.52 10.51 3.80
N THR A 57 -2.29 10.92 5.06
CA THR A 57 -2.99 12.07 5.69
C THR A 57 -3.05 13.33 4.81
N PRO A 58 -1.93 13.86 4.27
CA PRO A 58 -1.98 15.09 3.47
C PRO A 58 -2.71 14.90 2.14
N TRP A 59 -2.54 13.74 1.50
CA TRP A 59 -3.18 13.41 0.23
C TRP A 59 -4.70 13.31 0.39
N ASP A 60 -5.15 12.58 1.41
CA ASP A 60 -6.57 12.35 1.63
C ASP A 60 -7.29 13.63 2.07
N ASN A 61 -6.68 14.42 2.95
CA ASN A 61 -7.21 15.75 3.29
C ASN A 61 -7.35 16.65 2.06
N TYR A 62 -6.40 16.59 1.13
CA TYR A 62 -6.50 17.33 -0.12
C TYR A 62 -7.67 16.86 -0.99
N LEU A 63 -7.91 15.54 -1.10
CA LEU A 63 -9.04 15.00 -1.86
C LEU A 63 -10.38 15.45 -1.29
N VAL A 64 -10.57 15.36 0.04
CA VAL A 64 -11.81 15.80 0.69
C VAL A 64 -11.99 17.32 0.59
N ALA A 65 -10.91 18.09 0.80
CA ALA A 65 -10.95 19.55 0.70
C ALA A 65 -11.32 20.04 -0.70
N THR A 66 -10.83 19.35 -1.74
CA THR A 66 -11.09 19.68 -3.15
C THR A 66 -12.31 18.99 -3.75
N LYS A 67 -13.10 18.29 -2.91
CA LYS A 67 -14.36 17.62 -3.28
C LYS A 67 -14.19 16.54 -4.35
N VAL A 68 -13.08 15.82 -4.32
CA VAL A 68 -12.93 14.57 -5.08
C VAL A 68 -13.87 13.50 -4.54
N TRP A 69 -14.00 13.45 -3.23
CA TRP A 69 -15.05 12.70 -2.54
C TRP A 69 -15.48 13.43 -1.27
N TRP A 70 -16.57 12.99 -0.65
CA TRP A 70 -17.01 13.44 0.66
C TRP A 70 -17.87 12.39 1.37
N TYR A 71 -18.03 12.56 2.68
CA TYR A 71 -18.80 11.67 3.55
C TYR A 71 -20.19 12.27 3.86
N ASP A 72 -21.18 11.41 4.10
CA ASP A 72 -22.45 11.85 4.70
C ASP A 72 -22.24 12.14 6.19
N PRO A 73 -22.47 13.38 6.68
CA PRO A 73 -22.31 13.73 8.09
C PRO A 73 -23.14 12.88 9.06
N LYS A 74 -24.22 12.24 8.59
CA LYS A 74 -25.07 11.36 9.41
C LYS A 74 -24.49 9.94 9.56
N LEU A 75 -23.52 9.57 8.73
CA LEU A 75 -22.94 8.23 8.68
C LEU A 75 -21.51 8.17 9.23
N VAL A 76 -20.97 9.30 9.67
CA VAL A 76 -19.70 9.44 10.40
C VAL A 76 -19.96 10.03 11.79
N THR A 77 -19.00 9.89 12.69
CA THR A 77 -19.08 10.39 14.08
C THR A 77 -18.96 11.91 14.19
N GLY A 78 -18.50 12.58 13.15
CA GLY A 78 -18.27 14.03 13.14
C GLY A 78 -16.94 14.46 13.76
N LEU A 79 -16.15 13.52 14.29
CA LEU A 79 -14.78 13.81 14.71
C LEU A 79 -13.88 13.86 13.48
N VAL A 80 -13.35 15.04 13.17
CA VAL A 80 -12.51 15.27 11.98
C VAL A 80 -11.09 15.71 12.37
N LEU A 81 -10.11 15.24 11.62
CA LEU A 81 -8.74 15.77 11.63
C LEU A 81 -8.51 16.46 10.28
N GLY A 82 -8.44 17.79 10.30
CA GLY A 82 -8.51 18.59 9.07
C GLY A 82 -9.90 18.50 8.45
N TYR A 83 -10.02 17.82 7.31
CA TYR A 83 -11.26 17.63 6.56
C TYR A 83 -11.82 16.21 6.66
N VAL A 84 -10.99 15.26 7.10
CA VAL A 84 -11.24 13.83 7.02
C VAL A 84 -11.76 13.30 8.37
N PRO A 85 -12.81 12.47 8.38
CA PRO A 85 -13.33 11.86 9.60
C PRO A 85 -12.37 10.83 10.19
N ILE A 86 -12.36 10.66 11.52
CA ILE A 86 -11.43 9.75 12.22
C ILE A 86 -11.55 8.29 11.75
N GLU A 87 -12.73 7.90 11.27
CA GLU A 87 -13.00 6.59 10.67
C GLU A 87 -12.06 6.29 9.50
N GLU A 88 -11.73 7.27 8.67
CA GLU A 88 -10.81 7.09 7.54
C GLU A 88 -9.37 6.85 8.03
N TYR A 89 -8.95 7.53 9.09
CA TYR A 89 -7.66 7.26 9.73
C TYR A 89 -7.63 5.85 10.35
N CYS A 90 -8.75 5.39 10.92
CA CYS A 90 -8.88 4.00 11.33
C CYS A 90 -8.77 3.06 10.13
N PHE A 91 -9.39 3.39 8.99
CA PHE A 91 -9.28 2.62 7.76
C PHE A 91 -7.82 2.48 7.30
N PHE A 92 -7.01 3.55 7.32
CA PHE A 92 -5.59 3.49 6.97
C PHE A 92 -4.85 2.41 7.77
N VAL A 93 -5.06 2.39 9.09
CA VAL A 93 -4.40 1.43 9.98
C VAL A 93 -4.97 0.02 9.79
N LEU A 94 -6.29 -0.11 9.77
CA LEU A 94 -6.98 -1.39 9.69
C LEU A 94 -6.71 -2.11 8.36
N GLN A 95 -6.64 -1.38 7.25
CA GLN A 95 -6.27 -1.94 5.95
C GLN A 95 -4.85 -2.52 5.97
N VAL A 96 -3.88 -1.81 6.55
CA VAL A 96 -2.50 -2.31 6.69
C VAL A 96 -2.46 -3.57 7.56
N LEU A 97 -3.18 -3.59 8.69
CA LEU A 97 -3.26 -4.76 9.55
C LEU A 97 -3.91 -5.96 8.86
N LEU A 98 -4.97 -5.74 8.09
CA LEU A 98 -5.68 -6.77 7.35
C LEU A 98 -4.81 -7.36 6.23
N THR A 99 -4.32 -6.52 5.31
CA THR A 99 -3.49 -6.94 4.17
C THR A 99 -2.16 -7.52 4.64
N GLY A 100 -1.55 -6.93 5.68
CA GLY A 100 -0.34 -7.44 6.31
C GLY A 100 -0.52 -8.83 6.92
N ALA A 101 -1.63 -9.07 7.65
CA ALA A 101 -1.95 -10.38 8.19
C ALA A 101 -2.19 -11.41 7.10
N TRP A 102 -2.90 -11.04 6.03
CA TRP A 102 -3.12 -11.90 4.85
C TRP A 102 -1.80 -12.28 4.19
N LEU A 103 -0.90 -11.31 3.96
CA LEU A 103 0.44 -11.55 3.43
C LEU A 103 1.24 -12.49 4.32
N ALA A 104 1.25 -12.26 5.64
CA ALA A 104 1.99 -13.09 6.59
C ALA A 104 1.48 -14.53 6.59
N MET A 105 0.16 -14.72 6.53
CA MET A 105 -0.45 -16.05 6.41
C MET A 105 0.00 -16.73 5.11
N LEU A 106 -0.11 -16.06 3.96
CA LEU A 106 0.33 -16.62 2.68
C LEU A 106 1.82 -16.99 2.68
N ALA A 107 2.66 -16.13 3.24
CA ALA A 107 4.10 -16.35 3.29
C ALA A 107 4.45 -17.60 4.13
N ARG A 108 3.80 -17.80 5.27
CA ARG A 108 4.00 -18.99 6.13
C ARG A 108 3.63 -20.30 5.44
N HIS A 109 2.60 -20.27 4.60
CA HIS A 109 2.06 -21.47 3.95
C HIS A 109 2.53 -21.66 2.50
N THR A 110 3.44 -20.81 2.00
CA THR A 110 3.96 -20.90 0.63
C THR A 110 5.48 -21.11 0.65
N PRO A 111 5.98 -22.28 0.20
CA PRO A 111 7.42 -22.52 0.10
C PRO A 111 8.10 -21.56 -0.87
N ILE A 112 9.28 -21.06 -0.49
CA ILE A 112 10.10 -20.17 -1.32
C ILE A 112 11.38 -20.90 -1.71
N THR A 113 11.40 -21.47 -2.91
CA THR A 113 12.48 -22.34 -3.39
C THR A 113 13.49 -21.65 -4.32
N GLN A 114 13.13 -20.49 -4.86
CA GLN A 114 13.96 -19.79 -5.85
C GLN A 114 15.00 -18.89 -5.15
N PRO A 115 16.28 -18.91 -5.56
CA PRO A 115 17.28 -17.94 -5.11
C PRO A 115 16.97 -16.54 -5.70
N VAL A 116 17.48 -15.48 -5.05
CA VAL A 116 17.49 -14.15 -5.66
C VAL A 116 18.71 -14.05 -6.56
N GLU A 117 18.49 -13.79 -7.84
CA GLU A 117 19.55 -13.36 -8.74
C GLU A 117 19.58 -11.83 -8.79
N PRO A 118 20.65 -11.17 -8.31
CA PRO A 118 20.76 -9.73 -8.35
C PRO A 118 20.64 -9.22 -9.79
N SER A 119 19.66 -8.36 -10.04
CA SER A 119 19.42 -7.84 -11.39
C SER A 119 19.20 -6.32 -11.38
N PRO A 120 20.28 -5.52 -11.51
CA PRO A 120 20.16 -4.08 -11.67
C PRO A 120 19.28 -3.69 -12.86
N ARG A 121 19.35 -4.45 -13.96
CA ARG A 121 18.52 -4.24 -15.16
C ARG A 121 17.03 -4.32 -14.84
N LYS A 122 16.57 -5.34 -14.10
CA LYS A 122 15.15 -5.46 -13.71
C LYS A 122 14.71 -4.27 -12.86
N ARG A 123 15.55 -3.84 -11.89
CA ARG A 123 15.24 -2.67 -11.04
C ARG A 123 15.08 -1.39 -11.84
N TRP A 124 16.04 -1.08 -12.70
CA TRP A 124 15.96 0.10 -13.57
C TRP A 124 14.79 0.04 -14.56
N MET A 125 14.58 -1.09 -15.21
CA MET A 125 13.50 -1.27 -16.19
C MET A 125 12.12 -1.02 -15.56
N TRP A 126 11.82 -1.65 -14.43
CA TRP A 126 10.53 -1.47 -13.75
C TRP A 126 10.37 -0.05 -13.19
N THR A 127 11.43 0.52 -12.61
CA THR A 127 11.39 1.90 -12.10
C THR A 127 11.14 2.90 -13.23
N LEU A 128 11.81 2.75 -14.37
CA LEU A 128 11.63 3.62 -15.53
C LEU A 128 10.24 3.48 -16.15
N ALA A 129 9.73 2.24 -16.25
CA ALA A 129 8.37 2.01 -16.73
C ALA A 129 7.34 2.73 -15.85
N LEU A 130 7.47 2.63 -14.52
CA LEU A 130 6.61 3.33 -13.57
C LEU A 130 6.77 4.85 -13.64
N LEU A 131 7.99 5.35 -13.89
CA LEU A 131 8.23 6.79 -14.09
C LEU A 131 7.49 7.31 -15.33
N ILE A 132 7.51 6.57 -16.43
CA ILE A 132 6.78 6.95 -17.65
C ILE A 132 5.27 7.01 -17.38
N VAL A 133 4.73 6.03 -16.67
CA VAL A 133 3.31 6.02 -16.27
C VAL A 133 3.00 7.21 -15.35
N TRP A 134 3.84 7.49 -14.36
CA TRP A 134 3.68 8.63 -13.46
C TRP A 134 3.71 9.97 -14.20
N LEU A 135 4.62 10.14 -15.16
CA LEU A 135 4.68 11.33 -16.02
C LEU A 135 3.41 11.49 -16.86
N GLY A 136 2.81 10.39 -17.33
CA GLY A 136 1.52 10.43 -18.02
C GLY A 136 0.40 11.00 -17.16
N PHE A 137 0.31 10.56 -15.89
CA PHE A 137 -0.67 11.12 -14.94
C PHE A 137 -0.36 12.55 -14.51
N LEU A 138 0.92 12.94 -14.48
CA LEU A 138 1.31 14.33 -14.25
C LEU A 138 0.79 15.24 -15.37
N VAL A 139 0.89 14.81 -16.63
CA VAL A 139 0.36 15.55 -17.78
C VAL A 139 -1.15 15.72 -17.67
N ILE A 140 -1.88 14.69 -17.22
CA ILE A 140 -3.34 14.78 -16.99
C ILE A 140 -3.66 15.88 -15.98
N LEU A 141 -2.95 15.91 -14.85
CA LEU A 141 -3.20 16.88 -13.79
C LEU A 141 -2.85 18.32 -14.22
N ILE A 142 -1.69 18.51 -14.88
CA ILE A 142 -1.28 19.83 -15.40
C ILE A 142 -2.23 20.31 -16.51
N GLY A 143 -2.74 19.38 -17.32
CA GLY A 143 -3.72 19.67 -18.36
C GLY A 143 -5.11 20.07 -17.83
N ASN A 144 -5.35 20.00 -16.51
CA ASN A 144 -6.63 20.31 -15.86
C ASN A 144 -7.81 19.50 -16.42
N TRP A 145 -7.56 18.26 -16.88
CA TRP A 145 -8.63 17.40 -17.37
C TRP A 145 -9.44 16.86 -16.18
N ARG A 146 -10.56 17.53 -15.87
CA ARG A 146 -11.38 17.28 -14.67
C ARG A 146 -11.72 15.79 -14.46
N PRO A 147 -12.28 15.05 -15.43
CA PRO A 147 -12.55 13.61 -15.26
C PRO A 147 -11.34 12.76 -14.85
N GLY A 148 -10.13 13.16 -15.23
CA GLY A 148 -8.91 12.44 -14.86
C GLY A 148 -8.34 12.81 -13.48
N THR A 149 -8.94 13.77 -12.76
CA THR A 149 -8.37 14.37 -11.55
C THR A 149 -8.14 13.34 -10.47
N TYR A 150 -9.16 12.54 -10.12
CA TYR A 150 -9.02 11.58 -9.04
C TYR A 150 -7.97 10.51 -9.36
N LEU A 151 -8.06 9.90 -10.54
CA LEU A 151 -7.11 8.88 -10.97
C LEU A 151 -5.67 9.42 -11.04
N ALA A 152 -5.48 10.64 -11.54
CA ALA A 152 -4.17 11.28 -11.61
C ALA A 152 -3.60 11.55 -10.21
N LEU A 153 -4.39 12.12 -9.29
CA LEU A 153 -3.96 12.37 -7.92
C LEU A 153 -3.61 11.06 -7.19
N LEU A 154 -4.37 10.00 -7.41
CA LEU A 154 -4.09 8.68 -6.87
C LEU A 154 -2.75 8.14 -7.37
N MET A 155 -2.51 8.18 -8.68
CA MET A 155 -1.29 7.63 -9.28
C MET A 155 -0.05 8.46 -8.98
N LEU A 156 -0.20 9.78 -8.92
CA LEU A 156 0.88 10.70 -8.54
C LEU A 156 1.34 10.49 -7.09
N TRP A 157 0.41 10.11 -6.20
CA TRP A 157 0.68 9.75 -4.82
C TRP A 157 1.22 8.33 -4.66
N ALA A 158 0.64 7.35 -5.34
CA ALA A 158 0.96 5.94 -5.11
C ALA A 158 2.22 5.46 -5.83
N LEU A 159 2.52 5.96 -7.03
CA LEU A 159 3.65 5.44 -7.81
C LEU A 159 5.03 5.83 -7.27
N PRO A 160 5.30 7.02 -6.67
CA PRO A 160 6.63 7.34 -6.16
C PRO A 160 7.16 6.35 -5.11
N PRO A 161 6.40 5.91 -4.10
CA PRO A 161 6.86 4.86 -3.20
C PRO A 161 7.04 3.51 -3.92
N VAL A 162 6.19 3.15 -4.88
CA VAL A 162 6.37 1.91 -5.67
C VAL A 162 7.65 1.98 -6.51
N MET A 163 7.97 3.14 -7.09
CA MET A 163 9.24 3.40 -7.77
C MET A 163 10.43 3.22 -6.82
N MET A 164 10.36 3.77 -5.60
CA MET A 164 11.40 3.56 -4.59
C MET A 164 11.59 2.07 -4.26
N GLN A 165 10.50 1.34 -4.09
CA GLN A 165 10.52 -0.09 -3.77
C GLN A 165 11.08 -0.95 -4.92
N THR A 166 10.71 -0.64 -6.16
CA THR A 166 11.22 -1.33 -7.36
C THR A 166 12.67 -0.98 -7.66
N ALA A 167 13.06 0.29 -7.50
CA ALA A 167 14.45 0.74 -7.61
C ALA A 167 15.35 0.04 -6.58
N PHE A 168 14.84 -0.16 -5.37
CA PHE A 168 15.55 -0.88 -4.33
C PHE A 168 15.66 -2.39 -4.61
N GLY A 169 14.53 -3.05 -4.93
CA GLY A 169 14.41 -4.49 -4.85
C GLY A 169 13.47 -5.19 -5.83
N ALA A 170 13.25 -4.68 -7.05
CA ALA A 170 12.39 -5.37 -8.03
C ALA A 170 12.80 -6.83 -8.32
N ASP A 171 14.09 -7.15 -8.24
CA ASP A 171 14.62 -8.51 -8.34
C ASP A 171 14.21 -9.40 -7.17
N ILE A 172 14.22 -8.85 -5.95
CA ILE A 172 13.74 -9.52 -4.73
C ILE A 172 12.21 -9.70 -4.80
N LEU A 173 11.47 -8.67 -5.19
CA LEU A 173 10.02 -8.74 -5.37
C LEU A 173 9.64 -9.79 -6.42
N TRP A 174 10.40 -9.90 -7.51
CA TRP A 174 10.15 -10.90 -8.55
C TRP A 174 10.25 -12.34 -8.06
N ARG A 175 11.17 -12.63 -7.13
CA ARG A 175 11.24 -13.93 -6.47
C ARG A 175 9.94 -14.25 -5.73
N HIS A 176 9.36 -13.27 -5.07
CA HIS A 176 8.12 -13.40 -4.27
C HIS A 176 6.84 -13.14 -5.05
N ARG A 177 6.91 -13.01 -6.39
CA ARG A 177 5.77 -12.65 -7.26
C ARG A 177 4.49 -13.45 -7.01
N LYS A 178 4.60 -14.74 -6.68
CA LYS A 178 3.42 -15.57 -6.38
C LYS A 178 2.71 -15.10 -5.12
N ILE A 179 3.43 -14.94 -4.01
CA ILE A 179 2.88 -14.47 -2.73
C ILE A 179 2.36 -13.04 -2.88
N ILE A 180 3.10 -12.19 -3.60
CA ILE A 180 2.70 -10.81 -3.87
C ILE A 180 1.38 -10.75 -4.65
N LEU A 181 1.25 -11.49 -5.75
CA LEU A 181 0.02 -11.52 -6.54
C LEU A 181 -1.15 -12.12 -5.76
N LEU A 182 -0.91 -13.20 -5.00
CA LEU A 182 -1.91 -13.82 -4.13
C LEU A 182 -2.29 -12.94 -2.93
N SER A 183 -1.47 -11.95 -2.58
CA SER A 183 -1.81 -10.96 -1.57
C SER A 183 -2.62 -9.82 -2.19
N ILE A 184 -2.09 -9.19 -3.25
CA ILE A 184 -2.70 -8.01 -3.87
C ILE A 184 -4.06 -8.33 -4.48
N ILE A 185 -4.19 -9.39 -5.28
CA ILE A 185 -5.42 -9.64 -6.06
C ILE A 185 -6.61 -9.92 -5.14
N PRO A 186 -6.58 -10.89 -4.20
CA PRO A 186 -7.72 -11.17 -3.34
C PRO A 186 -8.07 -9.99 -2.43
N MET A 187 -7.08 -9.29 -1.88
CA MET A 187 -7.33 -8.12 -1.03
C MET A 187 -7.95 -6.96 -1.80
N THR A 188 -7.52 -6.74 -3.04
CA THR A 188 -8.09 -5.70 -3.91
C THR A 188 -9.53 -6.04 -4.26
N LEU A 189 -9.79 -7.28 -4.68
CA LEU A 189 -11.15 -7.73 -5.03
C LEU A 189 -12.09 -7.68 -3.83
N TYR A 190 -11.61 -8.12 -2.65
CA TYR A 190 -12.39 -8.10 -1.43
C TYR A 190 -12.76 -6.69 -1.01
N LEU A 191 -11.76 -5.80 -0.89
CA LEU A 191 -12.00 -4.42 -0.45
C LEU A 191 -12.82 -3.63 -1.48
N ALA A 192 -12.56 -3.80 -2.78
CA ALA A 192 -13.37 -3.18 -3.83
C ALA A 192 -14.84 -3.67 -3.81
N ALA A 193 -15.07 -4.95 -3.52
CA ALA A 193 -16.42 -5.49 -3.39
C ALA A 193 -17.12 -4.93 -2.14
N SER A 194 -16.42 -4.81 -1.02
CA SER A 194 -16.92 -4.18 0.20
C SER A 194 -17.24 -2.70 -0.01
N ASP A 195 -16.33 -1.96 -0.64
CA ASP A 195 -16.44 -0.53 -0.94
C ASP A 195 -17.67 -0.21 -1.79
N LYS A 196 -17.94 -1.02 -2.82
CA LYS A 196 -19.17 -0.94 -3.61
C LYS A 196 -20.42 -0.93 -2.73
N LEU A 197 -20.45 -1.72 -1.65
CA LEU A 197 -21.58 -1.76 -0.71
C LEU A 197 -21.66 -0.47 0.12
N ALA A 198 -20.52 0.07 0.54
CA ALA A 198 -20.46 1.31 1.30
C ALA A 198 -20.95 2.52 0.48
N ILE A 199 -20.48 2.66 -0.77
CA ILE A 199 -20.95 3.66 -1.73
C ILE A 199 -22.45 3.49 -1.99
N SER A 200 -22.90 2.25 -2.25
CA SER A 200 -24.33 1.97 -2.48
C SER A 200 -25.21 2.30 -1.27
N SER A 201 -24.61 2.36 -0.07
CA SER A 201 -25.30 2.72 1.17
C SER A 201 -25.15 4.18 1.59
N GLY A 202 -24.52 5.01 0.75
CA GLY A 202 -24.40 6.47 0.91
C GLY A 202 -23.31 6.93 1.88
N THR A 203 -22.42 6.04 2.34
CA THR A 203 -21.42 6.37 3.38
C THR A 203 -20.47 7.47 2.92
N TRP A 204 -19.98 7.36 1.68
CA TRP A 204 -19.27 8.40 0.95
C TRP A 204 -19.77 8.46 -0.48
N THR A 205 -19.56 9.61 -1.10
CA THR A 205 -19.91 9.89 -2.50
C THR A 205 -18.67 10.37 -3.23
N ILE A 206 -18.41 9.75 -4.38
CA ILE A 206 -17.33 10.14 -5.29
C ILE A 206 -17.87 11.17 -6.28
N ASN A 207 -17.10 12.21 -6.55
CA ASN A 207 -17.51 13.28 -7.46
C ASN A 207 -17.52 12.80 -8.93
N PRO A 208 -18.68 12.73 -9.60
CA PRO A 208 -18.75 12.29 -10.99
C PRO A 208 -17.95 13.18 -11.96
N GLU A 209 -17.81 14.48 -11.67
CA GLU A 209 -17.07 15.41 -12.52
C GLU A 209 -15.55 15.22 -12.47
N GLN A 210 -15.05 14.59 -11.40
CA GLN A 210 -13.63 14.38 -11.15
C GLN A 210 -13.19 12.91 -11.35
N THR A 211 -14.08 12.09 -11.90
CA THR A 211 -13.86 10.68 -12.24
C THR A 211 -14.01 10.43 -13.74
N VAL A 212 -13.33 9.40 -14.23
CA VAL A 212 -13.27 9.00 -15.65
C VAL A 212 -14.62 8.48 -16.14
N GLY A 213 -15.53 8.13 -15.23
CA GLY A 213 -16.89 7.65 -15.56
C GLY A 213 -16.98 6.17 -15.90
N ILE A 214 -15.89 5.40 -15.74
CA ILE A 214 -15.90 3.95 -15.89
C ILE A 214 -16.37 3.32 -14.58
N LEU A 215 -17.51 2.64 -14.61
CA LEU A 215 -18.11 1.98 -13.45
C LEU A 215 -17.98 0.46 -13.54
N ILE A 216 -17.21 -0.15 -12.63
CA ILE A 216 -17.14 -1.59 -12.43
C ILE A 216 -18.47 -2.09 -11.84
N LEU A 217 -19.05 -3.11 -12.48
CA LEU A 217 -20.35 -3.69 -12.13
C LEU A 217 -21.45 -2.62 -11.93
N GLY A 218 -21.36 -1.55 -12.73
CA GLY A 218 -22.33 -0.46 -12.80
C GLY A 218 -22.40 0.48 -11.59
N ARG A 219 -21.50 0.35 -10.59
CA ARG A 219 -21.56 1.21 -9.38
C ARG A 219 -20.23 1.64 -8.80
N LEU A 220 -19.15 0.87 -8.98
CA LEU A 220 -17.86 1.19 -8.37
C LEU A 220 -16.99 1.95 -9.39
N PRO A 221 -16.61 3.22 -9.15
CA PRO A 221 -15.66 3.91 -10.01
C PRO A 221 -14.35 3.14 -10.16
N ILE A 222 -13.76 3.15 -11.35
CA ILE A 222 -12.49 2.47 -11.63
C ILE A 222 -11.37 2.96 -10.71
N GLU A 223 -11.44 4.22 -10.28
CA GLU A 223 -10.51 4.86 -9.37
C GLU A 223 -10.52 4.21 -7.99
N GLU A 224 -11.67 3.77 -7.49
CA GLU A 224 -11.77 3.07 -6.19
C GLU A 224 -11.11 1.68 -6.28
N PHE A 225 -11.32 0.97 -7.39
CA PHE A 225 -10.61 -0.29 -7.63
C PHE A 225 -9.08 -0.06 -7.74
N ALA A 226 -8.67 1.00 -8.44
CA ALA A 226 -7.28 1.40 -8.54
C ALA A 226 -6.71 1.80 -7.17
N PHE A 227 -7.50 2.46 -6.31
CA PHE A 227 -7.11 2.83 -4.95
C PHE A 227 -6.76 1.58 -4.15
N PHE A 228 -7.66 0.59 -4.07
CA PHE A 228 -7.39 -0.67 -3.37
C PHE A 228 -6.23 -1.45 -4.00
N LEU A 229 -6.10 -1.43 -5.33
CA LEU A 229 -4.97 -2.07 -6.01
C LEU A 229 -3.65 -1.43 -5.56
N MET A 230 -3.58 -0.11 -5.54
CA MET A 230 -2.37 0.63 -5.22
C MET A 230 -2.03 0.57 -3.74
N THR A 231 -3.00 0.72 -2.83
CA THR A 231 -2.74 0.58 -1.39
C THR A 231 -2.25 -0.83 -1.04
N ASN A 232 -2.91 -1.88 -1.57
CA ASN A 232 -2.48 -3.26 -1.37
C ASN A 232 -1.11 -3.52 -1.99
N THR A 233 -0.79 -2.90 -3.13
CA THR A 233 0.55 -2.96 -3.74
C THR A 233 1.60 -2.34 -2.81
N LEU A 234 1.37 -1.12 -2.32
CA LEU A 234 2.28 -0.40 -1.43
C LEU A 234 2.59 -1.21 -0.16
N ILE A 235 1.55 -1.74 0.48
CA ILE A 235 1.66 -2.54 1.71
C ILE A 235 2.41 -3.83 1.42
N THR A 236 1.98 -4.58 0.40
CA THR A 236 2.50 -5.92 0.10
C THR A 236 3.98 -5.87 -0.30
N LEU A 237 4.32 -4.97 -1.22
CA LEU A 237 5.70 -4.83 -1.69
C LEU A 237 6.61 -4.35 -0.56
N GLY A 238 6.18 -3.33 0.20
CA GLY A 238 6.96 -2.78 1.30
C GLY A 238 7.20 -3.78 2.44
N CYS A 239 6.17 -4.52 2.84
CA CYS A 239 6.30 -5.57 3.86
C CYS A 239 7.18 -6.73 3.35
N THR A 240 7.03 -7.13 2.08
CA THR A 240 7.87 -8.18 1.49
C THR A 240 9.34 -7.77 1.49
N LEU A 241 9.66 -6.52 1.12
CA LEU A 241 11.03 -6.02 1.15
C LEU A 241 11.59 -5.96 2.57
N MET A 242 10.82 -5.52 3.56
CA MET A 242 11.29 -5.49 4.95
C MET A 242 11.52 -6.89 5.53
N LEU A 243 10.70 -7.87 5.14
CA LEU A 243 10.83 -9.26 5.61
C LEU A 243 12.02 -9.98 4.97
N ASP A 244 12.39 -9.64 3.74
CA ASP A 244 13.40 -10.40 2.98
C ASP A 244 14.84 -10.19 3.48
N VAL A 245 15.57 -11.28 3.68
CA VAL A 245 16.94 -11.28 4.21
C VAL A 245 17.95 -10.62 3.26
N GLU A 246 17.75 -10.75 1.95
CA GLU A 246 18.60 -10.10 0.94
C GLU A 246 18.37 -8.59 0.94
N SER A 247 17.14 -8.13 1.22
CA SER A 247 16.87 -6.70 1.41
C SER A 247 17.66 -6.14 2.59
N LYS A 248 17.72 -6.83 3.73
CA LYS A 248 18.54 -6.39 4.88
C LYS A 248 20.02 -6.36 4.52
N ALA A 249 20.54 -7.41 3.88
CA ALA A 249 21.92 -7.45 3.44
C ALA A 249 22.25 -6.28 2.50
N ARG A 250 21.36 -5.99 1.55
CA ARG A 250 21.49 -4.87 0.60
C ARG A 250 21.45 -3.51 1.28
N ALA A 251 20.52 -3.31 2.21
CA ALA A 251 20.41 -2.06 2.97
C ALA A 251 21.70 -1.79 3.78
N ILE A 252 22.25 -2.81 4.43
CA ILE A 252 23.54 -2.70 5.16
C ILE A 252 24.68 -2.31 4.22
N ARG A 253 24.75 -2.90 3.01
CA ARG A 253 25.76 -2.54 2.01
C ARG A 253 25.64 -1.06 1.61
N TYR A 254 24.43 -0.58 1.33
CA TYR A 254 24.20 0.83 0.95
C TYR A 254 24.55 1.81 2.08
N VAL A 255 24.16 1.50 3.32
CA VAL A 255 24.50 2.33 4.48
C VAL A 255 26.02 2.36 4.70
N THR A 256 26.70 1.22 4.59
CA THR A 256 28.17 1.14 4.72
C THR A 256 28.87 1.97 3.64
N MET A 257 28.46 1.84 2.37
CA MET A 257 29.00 2.63 1.27
C MET A 257 28.79 4.13 1.47
N ALA A 258 27.59 4.55 1.89
CA ALA A 258 27.29 5.95 2.17
C ALA A 258 28.16 6.51 3.31
N ARG A 259 28.34 5.75 4.40
CA ARG A 259 29.22 6.14 5.51
C ARG A 259 30.67 6.29 5.08
N GLN A 260 31.18 5.36 4.28
CA GLN A 260 32.55 5.42 3.75
C GLN A 260 32.76 6.65 2.85
N PHE A 261 31.80 6.93 1.96
CA PHE A 261 31.84 8.10 1.10
C PHE A 261 31.84 9.43 1.89
N LEU A 262 30.97 9.53 2.91
CA LEU A 262 30.93 10.71 3.79
C LEU A 262 32.23 10.87 4.58
N ALA A 263 32.80 9.78 5.08
CA ALA A 263 34.06 9.80 5.82
C ALA A 263 35.25 10.24 4.93
N ALA A 264 35.29 9.81 3.66
CA ALA A 264 36.30 10.24 2.71
C ALA A 264 36.24 11.76 2.46
N ARG A 265 35.05 12.30 2.18
CA ARG A 265 34.84 13.74 2.00
C ARG A 265 35.10 14.58 3.25
N GLY A 266 34.93 13.99 4.44
CA GLY A 266 35.24 14.64 5.71
C GLY A 266 36.75 14.81 5.93
N ARG A 267 37.58 13.89 5.43
CA ARG A 267 39.05 13.99 5.52
C ARG A 267 39.61 15.03 4.56
N ASP A 268 39.06 15.12 3.35
CA ASP A 268 39.48 16.10 2.33
C ASP A 268 39.14 17.56 2.69
N ARG A 269 38.36 17.80 3.75
CA ARG A 269 38.03 19.15 4.25
C ARG A 269 38.90 19.59 5.45
N VAL A 270 39.69 18.69 6.02
CA VAL A 270 40.55 18.94 7.20
C VAL A 270 42.04 18.95 6.82
N ALA A 271 42.37 18.46 5.62
CA ALA A 271 43.68 18.65 4.98
C ALA A 271 43.70 19.92 4.14
#